data_AF-A0A954TK05-F1
#
_entry.id   AF-A0A954TK05-F1
#
_cell.length_a   1.000
_cell.length_b   1.000
_cell.length_c   1.000
_cell.angle_alpha   90.00
_cell.angle_beta   90.00
_cell.angle_gamma   90.00
#
_symmetry.space_group_name_H-M   'P 1'
#
loop_
_entity.id
_entity.type
_entity.pdbx_description
1 polymer ?
#
loop_
_entity_poly.entity_id
_entity_poly.type
_entity_poly.pdbx_seq_one_letter_code
_entity_poly.pdbx_strand_id
1 'polypeptide(L)'
;MMNQPGFGRVTRDVVDLVELQLQLLAVDGQVAKRKAIQAVVCAAVAITLCVSTLTTILLGVGFLFHENLEWSVGASLMAVAVASLVIVTVMLVAATLAIRSAAAAMGETKSEFAENLRWLKGILISPDSSPRHQIRKDDFEPYRPNACTHSDQRPVRRTQSRFENH
;
A
#
# COMPACT_ATOMS: atom_id res chain seq x y z
N MET A 1 43.63 19.97 1.19
CA MET A 1 42.77 18.97 0.52
C MET A 1 41.98 18.23 1.58
N MET A 2 40.75 18.64 1.84
CA MET A 2 39.86 18.00 2.83
C MET A 2 39.02 16.93 2.12
N ASN A 3 39.39 15.66 2.30
CA ASN A 3 38.55 14.52 1.94
C ASN A 3 37.35 14.49 2.90
N GLN A 4 36.13 14.72 2.40
CA GLN A 4 34.90 14.55 3.21
C GLN A 4 34.43 13.08 3.18
N PRO A 5 34.39 12.36 4.32
CA PRO A 5 33.94 10.97 4.38
C PRO A 5 32.48 10.80 4.87
N GLY A 6 31.70 11.87 5.04
CA GLY A 6 30.36 11.80 5.64
C GLY A 6 29.29 11.17 4.73
N PHE A 7 29.38 11.40 3.43
CA PHE A 7 28.36 11.01 2.45
C PHE A 7 28.32 9.50 2.20
N GLY A 8 29.49 8.85 2.14
CA GLY A 8 29.60 7.40 1.94
C GLY A 8 29.12 6.57 3.12
N ARG A 9 29.07 7.16 4.32
CA ARG A 9 28.59 6.49 5.54
C ARG A 9 27.06 6.48 5.60
N VAL A 10 26.42 7.60 5.26
CA VAL A 10 24.95 7.70 5.25
C VAL A 10 24.33 6.87 4.13
N THR A 11 24.93 6.84 2.94
CA THR A 11 24.47 5.96 1.86
C THR A 11 24.61 4.49 2.21
N ARG A 12 25.68 4.10 2.94
CA ARG A 12 25.82 2.74 3.47
C ARG A 12 24.75 2.40 4.50
N ASP A 13 24.47 3.30 5.44
CA ASP A 13 23.43 3.08 6.47
C ASP A 13 22.03 2.96 5.85
N VAL A 14 21.72 3.74 4.80
CA VAL A 14 20.45 3.65 4.06
C VAL A 14 20.35 2.35 3.26
N VAL A 15 21.44 1.90 2.64
CA VAL A 15 21.48 0.61 1.92
C VAL A 15 21.33 -0.57 2.89
N ASP A 16 21.98 -0.52 4.06
CA ASP A 16 21.83 -1.54 5.11
C ASP A 16 20.38 -1.59 5.65
N LEU A 17 19.74 -0.43 5.82
CA LEU A 17 18.32 -0.34 6.22
C LEU A 17 17.38 -0.92 5.15
N VAL A 18 17.64 -0.66 3.87
CA VAL A 18 16.87 -1.23 2.75
C VAL A 18 17.08 -2.73 2.64
N GLU A 19 18.29 -3.22 2.88
CA GLU A 19 18.61 -4.65 2.85
C GLU A 19 17.89 -5.41 3.98
N LEU A 20 17.84 -4.84 5.18
CA LEU A 20 17.04 -5.38 6.29
C LEU A 20 15.53 -5.39 5.98
N GLN A 21 15.00 -4.33 5.35
CA GLN A 21 13.59 -4.30 4.96
C GLN A 21 13.28 -5.25 3.79
N LEU A 22 14.22 -5.47 2.88
CA LEU A 22 14.11 -6.48 1.82
C LEU A 22 14.11 -7.90 2.40
N GLN A 23 14.89 -8.17 3.45
CA GLN A 23 14.88 -9.46 4.13
C GLN A 23 13.53 -9.72 4.84
N LEU A 24 12.96 -8.70 5.50
CA LEU A 24 11.63 -8.82 6.09
C LEU A 24 10.55 -9.03 5.01
N LEU A 25 10.61 -8.25 3.93
CA LEU A 25 9.69 -8.35 2.79
C LEU A 25 9.79 -9.71 2.08
N ALA A 26 10.99 -10.28 1.98
CA ALA A 26 11.21 -11.59 1.39
C ALA A 26 10.60 -12.71 2.25
N VAL A 27 10.75 -12.63 3.58
CA VAL A 27 10.14 -13.57 4.53
C VAL A 27 8.62 -13.44 4.53
N ASP A 28 8.10 -12.21 4.57
CA ASP A 28 6.66 -11.92 4.49
C ASP A 28 6.08 -12.35 3.13
N GLY A 29 6.85 -12.19 2.05
CA GLY A 29 6.49 -12.63 0.71
C GLY A 29 6.35 -14.15 0.60
N GLN A 30 7.19 -14.93 1.30
CA GLN A 30 7.06 -16.40 1.33
C GLN A 30 5.79 -16.85 2.06
N VAL A 31 5.45 -16.21 3.19
CA VAL A 31 4.22 -16.49 3.94
C VAL A 31 2.99 -16.10 3.12
N ALA A 32 3.01 -14.92 2.49
CA ALA A 32 1.96 -14.46 1.60
C ALA A 32 1.77 -15.39 0.40
N LYS A 33 2.86 -15.82 -0.24
CA LYS A 33 2.84 -16.78 -1.35
C LYS A 33 2.23 -18.11 -0.93
N ARG A 34 2.59 -18.66 0.23
CA ARG A 34 2.03 -19.93 0.71
C ARG A 34 0.53 -19.82 1.00
N LYS A 35 0.09 -18.73 1.62
CA LYS A 35 -1.34 -18.45 1.85
C LYS A 35 -2.10 -18.26 0.53
N ALA A 36 -1.50 -17.57 -0.44
CA ALA A 36 -2.09 -17.41 -1.77
C ALA A 36 -2.23 -18.75 -2.49
N ILE A 37 -1.19 -19.60 -2.48
CA ILE A 37 -1.26 -20.95 -3.08
C ILE A 37 -2.36 -21.77 -2.41
N GLN A 38 -2.43 -21.76 -1.08
CA GLN A 38 -3.48 -22.49 -0.35
C GLN A 38 -4.89 -21.99 -0.71
N ALA A 39 -5.07 -20.67 -0.80
CA ALA A 39 -6.34 -20.07 -1.23
C ALA A 39 -6.70 -20.47 -2.66
N VAL A 40 -5.73 -20.46 -3.59
CA VAL A 40 -5.94 -20.88 -4.98
C VAL A 40 -6.32 -22.36 -5.09
N VAL A 41 -5.62 -23.25 -4.36
CA VAL A 41 -5.94 -24.69 -4.36
C VAL A 41 -7.33 -24.92 -3.76
N CYS A 42 -7.65 -24.27 -2.63
CA CYS A 42 -8.96 -24.37 -2.00
C CYS A 42 -10.08 -23.88 -2.95
N ALA A 43 -9.86 -22.74 -3.61
CA ALA A 43 -10.79 -22.22 -4.61
C ALA A 43 -10.97 -23.18 -5.79
N ALA A 44 -9.89 -23.77 -6.31
CA ALA A 44 -9.97 -24.74 -7.41
C ALA A 44 -10.78 -25.98 -7.04
N VAL A 45 -10.56 -26.54 -5.85
CA VAL A 45 -11.35 -27.68 -5.33
C VAL A 45 -12.82 -27.30 -5.16
N ALA A 46 -13.09 -26.14 -4.54
CA ALA A 46 -14.46 -25.66 -4.35
C ALA A 46 -15.20 -25.44 -5.68
N ILE A 47 -14.53 -24.87 -6.69
CA ILE A 47 -15.10 -24.68 -8.03
C ILE A 47 -15.42 -26.03 -8.68
N THR A 48 -14.51 -26.99 -8.60
CA THR A 48 -14.71 -28.33 -9.20
C THR A 48 -15.89 -29.05 -8.56
N LEU A 49 -15.99 -29.00 -7.22
CA LEU A 49 -17.12 -29.55 -6.48
C LEU A 49 -18.42 -28.83 -6.85
N CYS A 50 -18.42 -27.50 -6.89
CA CYS A 50 -19.58 -26.71 -7.26
C CYS A 50 -20.10 -27.05 -8.65
N VAL A 51 -19.21 -27.16 -9.66
CA VAL A 51 -19.60 -27.56 -11.03
C VAL A 51 -20.22 -28.96 -11.05
N SER A 52 -19.65 -29.91 -10.30
CA SER A 52 -20.14 -31.30 -10.25
C SER A 52 -21.49 -31.42 -9.54
N THR A 53 -21.68 -30.69 -8.44
CA THR A 53 -22.97 -30.65 -7.74
C THR A 53 -24.03 -29.91 -8.56
N LEU A 54 -23.64 -28.82 -9.23
CA LEU A 54 -24.53 -28.05 -10.09
C LEU A 54 -25.06 -28.91 -11.23
N THR A 55 -24.22 -29.64 -11.96
CA THR A 55 -24.68 -30.53 -13.05
C THR A 55 -25.64 -31.61 -12.55
N THR A 56 -25.38 -32.19 -11.38
CA THR A 56 -26.25 -33.20 -10.77
C THR A 56 -27.61 -32.62 -10.39
N ILE A 57 -27.64 -31.41 -9.81
CA ILE A 57 -28.88 -30.69 -9.48
C ILE A 57 -29.67 -30.36 -10.75
N LEU A 58 -29.00 -29.87 -11.81
CA LEU A 58 -29.67 -29.58 -13.08
C LEU A 58 -30.36 -30.81 -13.67
N LEU A 59 -29.69 -31.97 -13.65
CA LEU A 59 -30.30 -33.22 -14.09
C LEU A 59 -31.50 -33.61 -13.22
N GLY A 60 -31.36 -33.54 -11.89
CA GLY A 60 -32.44 -33.85 -10.95
C GLY A 60 -33.65 -32.94 -11.13
N VAL A 61 -33.43 -31.63 -11.31
CA VAL A 61 -34.50 -30.67 -11.59
C VAL A 61 -35.14 -30.96 -12.96
N GLY A 62 -34.36 -31.33 -13.97
CA GLY A 62 -34.91 -31.73 -15.28
C GLY A 62 -35.88 -32.91 -15.18
N PHE A 63 -35.55 -33.93 -14.40
CA PHE A 63 -36.45 -35.05 -14.13
C PHE A 63 -37.67 -34.63 -13.30
N LEU A 64 -37.48 -33.76 -12.29
CA LEU A 64 -38.58 -33.25 -11.48
C LEU A 64 -39.60 -32.47 -12.33
N PHE A 65 -39.13 -31.67 -13.30
CA PHE A 65 -39.99 -30.96 -14.25
C PHE A 65 -40.71 -31.93 -15.21
N HIS A 66 -40.02 -32.99 -15.66
CA HIS A 66 -40.64 -34.04 -16.48
C HIS A 66 -41.81 -34.71 -15.76
N GLU A 67 -41.63 -35.09 -14.48
CA GLU A 67 -42.66 -35.77 -13.70
C GLU A 67 -43.85 -34.87 -13.34
N ASN A 68 -43.61 -33.60 -13.00
CA ASN A 68 -44.68 -32.71 -12.51
C ASN A 68 -45.46 -31.98 -13.62
N LEU A 69 -44.85 -31.74 -14.79
CA LEU A 69 -45.46 -30.95 -15.86
C LEU A 69 -45.86 -31.80 -17.07
N GLU A 70 -45.62 -33.11 -17.03
CA GLU A 70 -45.83 -34.04 -18.16
C GLU A 70 -45.12 -33.62 -19.45
N TRP A 71 -44.11 -32.75 -19.35
CA TRP A 71 -43.33 -32.28 -20.48
C TRP A 71 -42.46 -33.38 -21.04
N SER A 72 -42.08 -33.31 -22.32
CA SER A 72 -41.08 -34.24 -22.84
C SER A 72 -39.74 -34.05 -22.12
N VAL A 73 -39.01 -35.15 -21.90
CA VAL A 73 -37.70 -35.13 -21.21
C VAL A 73 -36.76 -34.08 -21.82
N GLY A 74 -36.78 -33.94 -23.15
CA GLY A 74 -35.98 -32.96 -23.86
C GLY A 74 -36.36 -31.51 -23.53
N ALA A 75 -37.65 -31.19 -23.42
CA ALA A 75 -38.13 -29.85 -23.09
C ALA A 75 -37.74 -29.44 -21.65
N SER A 76 -37.88 -30.36 -20.69
CA SER A 76 -37.51 -30.13 -19.29
C SER A 76 -36.00 -29.88 -19.13
N LEU A 77 -35.16 -30.70 -19.77
CA LEU A 77 -33.70 -30.51 -19.74
C LEU A 77 -33.27 -29.22 -20.42
N MET A 78 -33.89 -28.84 -21.55
CA MET A 78 -33.63 -27.56 -22.22
C MET A 78 -33.99 -26.37 -21.34
N ALA A 79 -35.15 -26.38 -20.68
CA ALA A 79 -35.58 -25.30 -19.81
C ALA A 79 -34.61 -25.09 -18.64
N VAL A 80 -34.17 -26.17 -18.01
CA VAL A 80 -33.19 -26.14 -16.91
C VAL A 80 -31.80 -25.69 -17.38
N ALA A 81 -31.37 -26.13 -18.57
CA ALA A 81 -30.12 -25.68 -19.18
C ALA A 81 -30.13 -24.18 -19.49
N VAL A 82 -31.23 -23.65 -20.04
CA VAL A 82 -31.36 -22.21 -20.30
C VAL A 82 -31.38 -21.40 -19.00
N ALA A 83 -32.16 -21.84 -18.00
CA ALA A 83 -32.24 -21.15 -16.72
C ALA A 83 -30.89 -21.09 -16.00
N SER A 84 -30.15 -22.20 -15.98
CA SER A 84 -28.82 -22.26 -15.38
C SER A 84 -27.79 -21.40 -16.13
N LEU A 85 -27.86 -21.36 -17.47
CA LEU A 85 -26.99 -20.52 -18.28
C LEU A 85 -27.19 -19.03 -17.99
N VAL A 86 -28.43 -18.60 -17.76
CA VAL A 86 -28.73 -17.22 -17.34
C VAL A 86 -28.08 -16.92 -15.98
N ILE A 87 -28.22 -17.81 -14.99
CA ILE A 87 -27.63 -17.63 -13.66
C ILE A 87 -26.10 -17.54 -13.74
N VAL A 88 -25.46 -18.48 -14.46
CA VAL A 88 -24.00 -18.50 -14.65
C VAL A 88 -23.52 -17.23 -15.33
N THR A 89 -24.25 -16.75 -16.34
CA THR A 89 -23.92 -15.50 -17.05
C THR A 89 -23.94 -14.30 -16.10
N VAL A 90 -24.98 -14.18 -15.26
CA VAL A 90 -25.09 -13.08 -14.27
C VAL A 90 -23.93 -13.16 -13.26
N MET A 91 -23.60 -14.34 -12.75
CA MET A 91 -22.48 -14.52 -11.83
C MET A 91 -21.14 -14.16 -12.47
N LEU A 92 -20.92 -14.53 -13.74
CA LEU A 92 -19.69 -14.21 -14.47
C LEU A 92 -19.55 -12.70 -14.67
N VAL A 93 -20.64 -12.00 -15.00
CA VAL A 93 -20.64 -10.53 -15.08
C VAL A 93 -20.32 -9.92 -13.73
N ALA A 94 -20.93 -10.38 -12.64
CA ALA A 94 -20.63 -9.87 -11.29
C ALA A 94 -19.16 -10.11 -10.90
N ALA A 95 -18.63 -11.30 -11.17
CA ALA A 95 -17.23 -11.66 -10.90
C ALA A 95 -16.25 -10.78 -11.69
N THR A 96 -16.51 -10.56 -12.99
CA THR A 96 -15.67 -9.70 -13.83
C THR A 96 -15.69 -8.24 -13.36
N LEU A 97 -16.84 -7.73 -12.91
CA LEU A 97 -16.94 -6.39 -12.31
C LEU A 97 -16.13 -6.29 -11.01
N ALA A 98 -16.20 -7.30 -10.14
CA ALA A 98 -15.42 -7.35 -8.91
C ALA A 98 -13.90 -7.40 -9.18
N ILE A 99 -13.46 -8.23 -10.14
CA ILE A 99 -12.05 -8.33 -10.54
C ILE A 99 -11.56 -6.99 -11.12
N ARG A 100 -12.37 -6.33 -11.96
CA ARG A 100 -12.03 -5.01 -12.52
C ARG A 100 -11.90 -3.95 -11.44
N SER A 101 -12.79 -3.95 -10.46
CA SER A 101 -12.72 -3.04 -9.30
C SER A 101 -11.44 -3.26 -8.49
N ALA A 102 -11.12 -4.53 -8.19
CA ALA A 102 -9.88 -4.87 -7.49
C ALA A 102 -8.62 -4.49 -8.28
N ALA A 103 -8.63 -4.69 -9.60
CA ALA A 103 -7.53 -4.31 -10.48
C ALA A 103 -7.36 -2.79 -10.59
N ALA A 104 -8.46 -2.03 -10.61
CA ALA A 104 -8.43 -0.57 -10.59
C ALA A 104 -7.83 -0.05 -9.28
N ALA A 105 -8.21 -0.62 -8.14
CA ALA A 105 -7.61 -0.28 -6.84
C ALA A 105 -6.09 -0.55 -6.81
N MET A 106 -5.62 -1.63 -7.43
CA MET A 106 -4.18 -1.91 -7.56
C MET A 106 -3.45 -0.95 -8.50
N GLY A 107 -4.13 -0.32 -9.45
CA GLY A 107 -3.56 0.68 -10.36
C GLY A 107 -3.05 1.91 -9.60
N GLU A 108 -3.86 2.43 -8.69
CA GLU A 108 -3.52 3.56 -7.81
C GLU A 108 -2.29 3.22 -6.95
N THR A 109 -2.29 2.03 -6.32
CA THR A 109 -1.18 1.57 -5.47
C THR A 109 0.14 1.44 -6.25
N LYS A 110 0.11 1.06 -7.53
CA LYS A 110 1.32 0.98 -8.37
C LYS A 110 1.90 2.36 -8.68
N SER A 111 1.05 3.36 -8.91
CA SER A 111 1.48 4.73 -9.18
C SER A 111 2.17 5.32 -7.94
N GLU A 112 1.56 5.19 -6.76
CA GLU A 112 2.16 5.64 -5.51
C GLU A 112 3.46 4.89 -5.17
N PHE A 113 3.51 3.57 -5.40
CA PHE A 113 4.74 2.81 -5.20
C PHE A 113 5.87 3.22 -6.15
N ALA A 114 5.56 3.51 -7.42
CA ALA A 114 6.53 3.98 -8.40
C ALA A 114 7.04 5.40 -8.06
N GLU A 115 6.17 6.27 -7.56
CA GLU A 115 6.54 7.61 -7.10
C GLU A 115 7.42 7.54 -5.85
N ASN A 116 7.06 6.69 -4.88
CA ASN A 116 7.86 6.44 -3.68
C ASN A 116 9.25 5.88 -4.03
N LEU A 117 9.35 4.97 -5.02
CA LEU A 117 10.64 4.50 -5.53
C LEU A 117 11.45 5.62 -6.20
N ARG A 118 10.79 6.51 -6.93
CA ARG A 118 11.45 7.63 -7.60
C ARG A 118 11.99 8.65 -6.60
N TRP A 119 11.24 8.94 -5.53
CA TRP A 119 11.70 9.77 -4.41
C TRP A 119 12.89 9.13 -3.70
N LEU A 120 12.82 7.83 -3.39
CA LEU A 120 13.91 7.09 -2.75
C LEU A 120 15.18 7.10 -3.62
N LYS A 121 15.03 6.89 -4.94
CA LYS A 121 16.12 6.98 -5.90
C LYS A 121 16.73 8.39 -5.97
N GLY A 122 15.91 9.44 -5.88
CA GLY A 122 16.36 10.83 -5.86
C GLY A 122 17.19 11.18 -4.62
N ILE A 123 16.76 10.70 -3.45
CA ILE A 123 17.51 10.88 -2.19
C ILE A 123 18.85 10.13 -2.22
N LEU A 124 18.86 8.92 -2.79
CA LEU A 124 20.08 8.12 -2.87
C LEU A 124 21.11 8.72 -3.84
N ILE A 125 20.67 9.39 -4.90
CA ILE A 125 21.55 10.00 -5.92
C ILE A 125 21.97 11.43 -5.54
N SER A 126 21.19 12.16 -4.73
CA SER A 126 21.52 13.54 -4.32
C SER A 126 21.03 13.91 -2.89
N PRO A 127 21.74 13.47 -1.83
CA PRO A 127 21.53 13.86 -0.44
C PRO A 127 21.75 15.35 -0.12
N ASP A 128 22.45 16.12 -0.96
CA ASP A 128 22.85 17.51 -0.64
C ASP A 128 21.75 18.57 -0.86
N SER A 129 20.57 18.20 -1.41
CA SER A 129 19.48 19.15 -1.68
C SER A 129 18.27 19.03 -0.74
N SER A 130 18.44 18.45 0.45
CA SER A 130 17.39 18.46 1.48
C SER A 130 17.19 19.89 2.03
N PRO A 131 16.00 20.51 1.90
CA PRO A 131 15.71 21.83 2.47
C PRO A 131 15.90 21.89 3.99
N ARG A 132 15.81 20.74 4.68
CA ARG A 132 16.07 20.63 6.13
C ARG A 132 17.54 20.80 6.50
N HIS A 133 18.47 20.63 5.57
CA HIS A 133 19.91 20.84 5.81
C HIS A 133 20.34 22.28 5.52
N GLN A 134 19.50 23.06 4.82
CA GLN A 134 19.69 24.49 4.63
C GLN A 134 19.31 25.27 5.92
N ILE A 135 18.21 24.91 6.57
CA ILE A 135 17.76 25.56 7.82
C ILE A 135 18.81 25.48 8.94
N ARG A 136 19.64 24.43 8.98
CA ARG A 136 20.68 24.27 10.01
C ARG A 136 21.97 25.05 9.74
N LYS A 137 22.19 25.49 8.50
CA LYS A 137 23.44 26.18 8.10
C LYS A 137 23.40 27.68 8.32
N ASP A 138 22.21 28.28 8.49
CA ASP A 138 22.05 29.73 8.67
C ASP A 138 22.15 30.18 10.14
N ASP A 139 22.06 29.25 11.11
CA ASP A 139 22.05 29.59 12.56
C ASP A 139 23.44 29.70 13.20
N PHE A 140 24.52 29.45 12.46
CA PHE A 140 25.88 29.52 12.99
C PHE A 140 26.69 30.59 12.25
N GLU A 141 26.46 31.85 12.62
CA GLU A 141 27.50 32.86 12.46
C GLU A 141 28.78 32.36 13.14
N PRO A 142 29.93 32.29 12.45
CA PRO A 142 31.18 31.99 13.10
C PRO A 142 31.49 33.13 14.07
N TYR A 143 31.46 32.82 15.36
CA TYR A 143 31.98 33.64 16.44
C TYR A 143 33.33 34.27 16.02
N ARG A 144 33.32 35.58 15.71
CA ARG A 144 34.52 36.38 15.49
C ARG A 144 35.08 36.79 16.86
N PRO A 145 36.26 36.32 17.29
CA PRO A 145 36.76 36.59 18.64
C PRO A 145 37.40 37.98 18.79
N ASN A 146 36.85 39.06 18.20
CA ASN A 146 37.54 40.35 18.18
C ASN A 146 36.60 41.53 18.47
N ALA A 147 36.27 41.75 19.74
CA ALA A 147 36.05 43.09 20.30
C ALA A 147 35.91 43.02 21.83
N CYS A 148 37.01 42.78 22.54
CA CYS A 148 37.12 43.22 23.93
C CYS A 148 37.12 44.76 23.95
N THR A 149 35.94 45.37 24.01
CA THR A 149 35.80 46.74 24.52
C THR A 149 35.32 46.62 25.96
N HIS A 150 36.31 46.56 26.85
CA HIS A 150 36.13 46.65 28.28
C HIS A 150 35.91 48.12 28.66
N SER A 151 34.65 48.49 28.92
CA SER A 151 34.23 49.65 29.70
C SER A 151 32.79 49.37 30.14
N ASP A 152 32.61 48.73 31.29
CA ASP A 152 32.43 49.42 32.57
C ASP A 152 31.22 50.35 32.55
N GLN A 153 30.09 49.84 33.07
CA GLN A 153 29.22 50.48 34.07
C GLN A 153 27.81 49.85 34.07
N ARG A 154 27.52 49.11 35.14
CA ARG A 154 26.19 49.00 35.77
C ARG A 154 26.42 49.24 37.28
N PRO A 155 25.42 49.55 38.12
CA PRO A 155 23.99 49.82 37.86
C PRO A 155 23.48 51.09 38.59
N VAL A 156 22.47 51.78 38.05
CA VAL A 156 21.63 52.67 38.88
C VAL A 156 20.21 52.10 38.94
N ARG A 157 19.92 51.44 40.08
CA ARG A 157 18.56 51.22 40.56
C ARG A 157 17.86 52.55 40.70
N ARG A 158 16.75 52.75 40.01
CA ARG A 158 15.71 53.70 40.42
C ARG A 158 14.36 52.99 40.48
N THR A 159 14.00 52.67 41.71
CA THR A 159 12.63 52.53 42.21
C THR A 159 11.83 53.81 41.93
N GLN A 160 10.64 53.68 41.34
CA GLN A 160 9.44 54.51 41.54
C GLN A 160 8.30 53.81 40.76
N SER A 161 7.35 53.12 41.40
CA SER A 161 6.16 53.64 42.09
C SER A 161 5.28 54.56 41.24
N ARG A 162 4.27 53.98 40.59
CA ARG A 162 2.98 54.62 40.25
C ARG A 162 2.03 53.49 39.84
N PHE A 163 1.15 52.99 40.71
CA PHE A 163 -0.13 53.57 41.10
C PHE A 163 -0.96 54.13 39.93
N GLU A 164 -2.17 53.56 39.83
CA GLU A 164 -3.44 54.13 39.36
C GLU A 164 -3.99 53.75 37.97
N ASN A 165 -5.26 53.32 38.05
CA ASN A 165 -6.35 53.22 37.06
C ASN A 165 -6.37 51.88 36.28
N HIS A 166 -7.41 51.05 36.35
CA HIS A 166 -8.81 51.27 36.71
C HIS A 166 -9.50 49.95 37.12
#